data_AF-R7M0E9-F1
#
_entry.id   AF-R7M0E9-F1
#
_cell.length_a   1.000
_cell.length_b   1.000
_cell.length_c   1.000
_cell.angle_alpha   90.00
_cell.angle_beta   90.00
_cell.angle_gamma   90.00
#
_symmetry.space_group_name_H-M   'P 1'
#
loop_
_entity.id
_entity.type
_entity.pdbx_description
1 polymer ?
#
loop_
_entity_poly.entity_id
_entity_poly.type
_entity_poly.pdbx_seq_one_letter_code
_entity_poly.pdbx_strand_id
1 'polypeptide(L)' 'MERKFFRTGNGWSLFIPKVIIELLKIDPEKDTIEMQIENDVLKIKKKEKE' A
#
# COMPACT_ATOMS: atom_id res chain seq x y z
N MET A 1 -0.42 -10.65 -10.21
CA MET A 1 -0.10 -9.47 -11.04
C MET A 1 1.32 -9.08 -10.68
N GLU A 2 2.27 -9.18 -11.61
CA GLU A 2 3.67 -8.84 -11.33
C GLU A 2 3.88 -7.33 -11.47
N ARG A 3 4.50 -6.71 -10.48
CA ARG A 3 4.83 -5.28 -10.45
C ARG A 3 6.27 -5.15 -9.96
N LYS A 4 6.99 -4.16 -10.48
CA LYS A 4 8.32 -3.79 -10.00
C LYS A 4 8.23 -2.46 -9.25
N PHE A 5 9.06 -2.32 -8.23
CA PHE A 5 9.29 -1.01 -7.63
C PHE A 5 10.00 -0.10 -8.62
N PHE A 6 9.71 1.19 -8.52
CA PHE A 6 10.48 2.24 -9.18
C PHE A 6 11.10 3.14 -8.12
N ARG A 7 12.23 3.76 -8.49
CA ARG A 7 12.98 4.59 -7.56
C ARG A 7 12.33 5.96 -7.44
N THR A 8 12.20 6.44 -6.20
CA THR A 8 11.61 7.74 -5.90
C THR A 8 12.44 8.42 -4.82
N GLY A 9 13.22 9.43 -5.21
CA GLY A 9 14.21 10.05 -4.32
C GLY A 9 15.19 9.03 -3.74
N ASN A 10 15.31 9.00 -2.40
CA ASN A 10 16.14 8.06 -1.66
C ASN A 10 15.42 6.74 -1.30
N GLY A 11 14.22 6.50 -1.85
CA GLY A 11 13.41 5.32 -1.56
C GLY A 11 12.90 4.61 -2.82
N TRP A 12 11.97 3.69 -2.58
CA TRP A 12 11.28 2.90 -3.59
C TRP A 12 9.77 3.10 -3.46
N SER A 13 9.08 3.10 -4.59
CA SER A 13 7.62 3.21 -4.64
C SER A 13 7.02 2.08 -5.47
N LEU A 14 5.84 1.64 -5.07
CA LEU A 14 5.01 0.69 -5.81
C LEU A 14 3.78 1.43 -6.33
N PHE A 15 3.52 1.33 -7.62
CA PHE A 15 2.28 1.86 -8.19
C PHE A 15 1.13 0.91 -7.89
N ILE A 16 0.15 1.38 -7.12
CA ILE A 16 -1.08 0.64 -6.85
C ILE A 16 -2.19 1.21 -7.76
N PRO A 17 -2.76 0.39 -8.66
CA PRO A 17 -3.87 0.82 -9.50
C PRO A 17 -5.07 1.28 -8.68
N LYS A 18 -5.77 2.32 -9.15
CA LYS A 18 -6.95 2.90 -8.50
C LYS A 18 -8.00 1.85 -8.11
N VAL A 19 -8.26 0.88 -8.99
CA VAL A 19 -9.22 -0.20 -8.77
C VAL A 19 -8.90 -1.02 -7.50
N ILE A 20 -7.61 -1.27 -7.21
CA ILE A 20 -7.21 -2.01 -5.99
C ILE A 20 -7.53 -1.18 -4.74
N ILE A 21 -7.25 0.12 -4.76
CA ILE A 21 -7.56 1.04 -3.65
C ILE A 21 -9.07 1.12 -3.41
N GLU A 22 -9.87 1.21 -4.48
CA GLU A 22 -11.34 1.24 -4.40
C GLU A 22 -11.90 -0.07 -3.82
N LEU A 23 -11.38 -1.22 -4.24
CA LEU A 23 -11.77 -2.53 -3.69
C LEU A 23 -11.43 -2.66 -2.19
N LEU A 24 -10.32 -2.07 -1.75
CA LEU A 24 -9.92 -2.02 -0.34
C LEU A 24 -10.71 -0.98 0.46
N LYS A 25 -11.56 -0.17 -0.17
CA LYS A 25 -12.35 0.90 0.47
C LYS A 25 -11.47 1.87 1.27
N ILE A 26 -10.33 2.22 0.69
CA ILE A 26 -9.36 3.20 1.22
C ILE A 26 -9.55 4.52 0.47
N ASP A 27 -9.75 5.62 1.21
CA ASP A 27 -9.66 6.99 0.71
C ASP A 27 -8.22 7.48 0.89
N PRO A 28 -7.41 7.62 -0.19
CA PRO A 28 -6.00 8.01 -0.07
C PRO A 28 -5.75 9.38 0.56
N GLU A 29 -6.76 10.25 0.63
CA GLU A 29 -6.64 11.59 1.23
C GLU A 29 -6.96 11.59 2.73
N LYS A 30 -7.74 10.61 3.21
CA LYS A 30 -8.25 10.59 4.60
C LYS A 30 -7.81 9.40 5.42
N ASP A 31 -7.61 8.26 4.78
CA ASP A 31 -7.26 7.01 5.44
C ASP A 31 -5.75 6.85 5.51
N THR A 32 -5.31 6.21 6.59
CA THR A 32 -3.91 5.78 6.73
C THR A 32 -3.83 4.27 6.53
N ILE A 33 -2.66 3.80 6.10
CA ILE A 33 -2.35 2.38 5.93
C ILE A 33 -1.31 1.95 6.96
N GLU A 34 -1.42 0.71 7.41
CA GLU A 34 -0.42 0.03 8.21
C GLU A 34 0.35 -0.96 7.32
N MET A 35 1.66 -0.99 7.50
CA MET A 35 2.55 -1.94 6.83
C MET A 35 3.16 -2.87 7.87
N GLN A 36 3.06 -4.17 7.63
CA GLN A 36 3.62 -5.22 8.49
C GLN A 36 4.43 -6.19 7.63
N ILE A 37 5.60 -6.61 8.12
CA ILE A 37 6.44 -7.62 7.45
C ILE A 37 6.31 -8.91 8.25
N GLU A 38 5.91 -9.99 7.56
CA GLU A 38 5.77 -11.30 8.17
C GLU A 38 6.15 -12.38 7.14
N ASN A 39 7.11 -13.25 7.46
CA ASN A 39 7.55 -14.36 6.61
C ASN A 39 7.87 -13.94 5.15
N ASP A 40 8.71 -12.91 5.00
CA ASP A 40 9.09 -12.31 3.71
C ASP A 40 7.93 -11.70 2.89
N VAL A 41 6.76 -11.50 3.51
CA VAL A 41 5.59 -10.87 2.91
C VAL A 41 5.35 -9.50 3.54
N LEU A 42 5.29 -8.46 2.70
CA LEU A 42 4.79 -7.14 3.10
C LEU A 42 3.26 -7.13 3.03
N LYS A 43 2.62 -7.10 4.19
CA LYS A 43 1.18 -6.94 4.34
C LYS A 43 0.85 -5.46 4.48
N ILE A 44 -0.07 -4.98 3.66
CA ILE A 44 -0.57 -3.60 3.70
C ILE A 44 -2.07 -3.67 4.00
N LYS A 45 -2.52 -2.98 5.04
CA LYS A 45 -3.94 -2.94 5.43
C LYS A 45 -4.36 -1.52 5.78
N LYS A 46 -5.66 -1.22 5.62
CA LYS A 46 -6.24 0.02 6.14
C LYS A 46 -6.04 0.05 7.65
N LYS A 47 -5.55 1.17 8.18
CA LYS A 47 -5.43 1.35 9.63
C LYS A 47 -6.83 1.59 10.19
N GLU A 48 -7.27 0.74 11.12
CA GLU A 48 -8.48 1.01 11.89
C GLU A 48 -8.18 2.15 12.87
N LYS A 49 -9.11 3.11 12.98
CA LYS A 49 -9.01 4.14 14.02
C LYS A 49 -9.41 3.45 15.33
N GLU A 50 -8.49 3.41 16.29
CA GLU A 50 -8.81 3.08 17.69
C GLU A 50 -9.81 4.09 18.27
#